data_AF-A0A1A2NSK0-F1
#
_entry.id   AF-A0A1A2NSK0-F1
#
_cell.length_a   1.000
_cell.length_b   1.000
_cell.length_c   1.000
_cell.angle_alpha   90.00
_cell.angle_beta   90.00
_cell.angle_gamma   90.00
#
_symmetry.space_group_name_H-M   'P 1'
#
loop_
_entity.id
_entity.type
_entity.pdbx_description
1 polymer ?
#
loop_
_entity_poly.entity_id
_entity_poly.type
_entity_poly.pdbx_seq_one_letter_code
_entity_poly.pdbx_strand_id
1 'polypeptide(L)'
;MSETRDDVAKAVGKVTEALETVERARGHLYSFHQLTGHADLQLDAAVAHLRDLGETDLAQYLSDELVGRNVLPGRWTFQVIDEYDAGYYRCFREVERLVRDRLTGGRRHVYEAQLKERRRTPAHPAHTAGPDDRSAKE
;
A
#
# COMPACT_ATOMS: atom_id res chain seq x y z
N MET A 1 21.94 -17.88 -23.25
CA MET A 1 21.78 -16.41 -23.16
C MET A 1 20.33 -15.97 -22.88
N SER A 2 19.29 -16.68 -23.33
CA SER A 2 17.88 -16.32 -23.06
C SER A 2 17.40 -16.61 -21.63
N GLU A 3 17.77 -17.78 -21.07
CA GLU A 3 17.38 -18.16 -19.69
C GLU A 3 17.84 -17.13 -18.65
N THR A 4 19.10 -16.68 -18.73
CA THR A 4 19.63 -15.67 -17.82
C THR A 4 18.83 -14.35 -17.85
N ARG A 5 18.27 -13.98 -19.01
CA ARG A 5 17.47 -12.75 -19.13
C ARG A 5 16.07 -12.92 -18.54
N ASP A 6 15.47 -14.09 -18.72
CA ASP A 6 14.17 -14.42 -18.12
C ASP A 6 14.28 -14.59 -16.60
N ASP A 7 15.37 -15.18 -16.10
CA ASP A 7 15.65 -15.28 -14.66
C ASP A 7 15.86 -13.89 -14.03
N VAL A 8 16.58 -12.99 -14.72
CA VAL A 8 16.73 -11.59 -14.29
C VAL A 8 15.37 -10.88 -14.27
N ALA A 9 14.56 -11.02 -15.32
CA ALA A 9 13.22 -10.41 -15.36
C ALA A 9 12.35 -10.92 -14.21
N LYS A 10 12.37 -12.23 -13.94
CA LYS A 10 11.63 -12.87 -12.84
C LYS A 10 12.11 -12.37 -11.47
N ALA A 11 13.41 -12.25 -11.25
CA ALA A 11 13.97 -11.75 -9.99
C ALA A 11 13.57 -10.28 -9.73
N VAL A 12 13.67 -9.42 -10.74
CA VAL A 12 13.24 -8.01 -10.64
C VAL A 12 11.73 -7.92 -10.42
N GLY A 13 10.94 -8.75 -11.11
CA GLY A 13 9.50 -8.88 -10.88
C GLY A 13 9.17 -9.24 -9.44
N LYS A 14 9.91 -10.18 -8.83
CA LYS A 14 9.72 -10.56 -7.42
C LYS A 14 10.03 -9.43 -6.43
N VAL A 15 11.05 -8.61 -6.69
CA VAL A 15 11.33 -7.42 -5.87
C VAL A 15 10.21 -6.39 -6.01
N THR A 16 9.69 -6.21 -7.22
CA THR A 16 8.57 -5.28 -7.50
C THR A 16 7.28 -5.77 -6.82
N GLU A 17 6.95 -7.05 -6.92
CA GLU A 17 5.79 -7.67 -6.27
C GLU A 17 5.86 -7.53 -4.73
N ALA A 18 7.06 -7.64 -4.15
CA ALA A 18 7.26 -7.39 -2.73
C ALA A 18 6.99 -5.92 -2.37
N LEU A 19 7.44 -4.97 -3.20
CA LEU A 19 7.11 -3.55 -3.02
C LEU A 19 5.60 -3.28 -3.16
N GLU A 20 4.92 -3.88 -4.12
CA GLU A 20 3.45 -3.77 -4.28
C GLU A 20 2.71 -4.30 -3.04
N THR A 21 3.22 -5.38 -2.43
CA THR A 21 2.69 -5.88 -1.16
C THR A 21 2.87 -4.87 -0.03
N VAL A 22 4.02 -4.19 0.03
CA VAL A 22 4.28 -3.09 0.98
C VAL A 22 3.39 -1.87 0.70
N GLU A 23 3.09 -1.55 -0.56
CA GLU A 23 2.14 -0.49 -0.92
C GLU A 23 0.73 -0.80 -0.42
N ARG A 24 0.32 -2.08 -0.45
CA ARG A 24 -0.95 -2.51 0.16
C ARG A 24 -0.92 -2.38 1.69
N ALA A 25 0.17 -2.79 2.34
CA ALA A 25 0.34 -2.60 3.78
C ALA A 25 0.27 -1.12 4.18
N ARG A 26 0.93 -0.25 3.40
CA ARG A 26 0.83 1.22 3.53
C ARG A 26 -0.61 1.69 3.41
N GLY A 27 -1.38 1.20 2.44
CA GLY A 27 -2.81 1.49 2.30
C GLY A 27 -3.61 1.15 3.57
N HIS A 28 -3.30 0.03 4.22
CA HIS A 28 -3.93 -0.34 5.49
C HIS A 28 -3.59 0.61 6.65
N LEU A 29 -2.42 1.27 6.65
CA LEU A 29 -2.12 2.31 7.64
C LEU A 29 -3.01 3.54 7.48
N TYR A 30 -3.34 3.92 6.25
CA TYR A 30 -4.31 5.00 6.00
C TYR A 30 -5.71 4.63 6.45
N SER A 31 -6.17 3.41 6.13
CA SER A 31 -7.46 2.91 6.64
C SER A 31 -7.48 2.88 8.17
N PHE A 32 -6.40 2.40 8.79
CA PHE A 32 -6.22 2.40 10.25
C PHE A 32 -6.35 3.81 10.82
N HIS A 33 -5.61 4.79 10.29
CA HIS A 33 -5.68 6.18 10.74
C HIS A 33 -7.09 6.77 10.67
N GLN A 34 -7.79 6.56 9.54
CA GLN A 34 -9.15 7.08 9.37
C GLN A 34 -10.14 6.40 10.31
N LEU A 35 -10.07 5.08 10.46
CA LEU A 35 -10.97 4.33 11.32
C LEU A 35 -10.74 4.66 12.79
N THR A 36 -9.49 4.78 13.23
CA THR A 36 -9.16 5.17 14.61
C THR A 36 -9.58 6.60 14.90
N GLY A 37 -9.34 7.55 13.99
CA GLY A 37 -9.81 8.93 14.16
C GLY A 37 -11.33 9.04 14.20
N HIS A 38 -12.04 8.23 13.38
CA HIS A 38 -13.49 8.16 13.46
C HIS A 38 -13.98 7.60 14.79
N ALA A 39 -13.35 6.54 15.30
CA ALA A 39 -13.68 5.96 16.59
C ALA A 39 -13.44 6.92 17.77
N ASP A 40 -12.38 7.73 17.70
CA ASP A 40 -12.08 8.78 18.69
C ASP A 40 -13.22 9.83 18.75
N LEU A 41 -13.75 10.25 17.59
CA LEU A 41 -14.92 11.14 17.53
C LEU A 41 -16.22 10.47 18.04
N GLN A 42 -16.38 9.17 17.80
CA GLN A 42 -17.53 8.43 18.35
C GLN A 42 -17.44 8.35 19.88
N LEU A 43 -16.23 8.22 20.42
CA LEU A 43 -15.99 8.23 21.86
C LEU A 43 -16.31 9.59 22.46
N ASP A 44 -15.94 10.70 21.81
CA ASP A 44 -16.33 12.05 22.25
C ASP A 44 -17.85 12.18 22.40
N ALA A 45 -18.61 11.68 21.43
CA ALA A 45 -20.07 11.68 21.48
C ALA A 45 -20.60 10.82 22.64
N ALA A 46 -20.02 9.64 22.86
CA ALA A 46 -20.40 8.77 23.98
C ALA A 46 -20.11 9.41 25.35
N VAL A 47 -18.96 10.08 25.49
CA VAL A 47 -18.60 10.82 26.70
C VAL A 47 -19.60 11.96 26.95
N ALA A 48 -20.00 12.71 25.91
CA ALA A 48 -21.02 13.74 26.04
C ALA A 48 -22.36 13.15 26.52
N HIS A 49 -22.80 12.04 25.95
CA HIS A 49 -24.03 11.37 26.37
C HIS A 49 -23.98 10.87 27.83
N LEU A 50 -22.83 10.36 28.28
CA LEU A 50 -22.66 9.95 29.69
C LEU A 50 -22.80 11.15 30.63
N ARG A 51 -22.27 12.33 30.25
CA ARG A 51 -22.45 13.57 31.03
C ARG A 51 -23.92 13.97 31.08
N ASP A 52 -24.64 13.89 29.97
CA ASP A 52 -26.08 14.23 29.91
C ASP A 52 -26.94 13.31 30.79
N LEU A 53 -26.53 12.05 30.96
CA LEU A 53 -27.17 11.07 31.84
C LEU A 53 -26.80 11.25 33.32
N GLY A 54 -25.87 12.16 33.64
CA GLY A 54 -25.37 12.39 35.00
C GLY A 54 -24.22 11.45 35.42
N GLU A 55 -23.78 10.54 34.55
CA GLU A 55 -22.68 9.59 34.78
C GLU A 55 -21.31 10.28 34.64
N THR A 56 -21.10 11.33 35.43
CA THR A 56 -19.99 12.26 35.28
C THR A 56 -18.64 11.61 35.59
N ASP A 57 -18.59 10.71 36.60
CA ASP A 57 -17.36 10.01 36.98
C ASP A 57 -16.88 9.06 35.86
N LEU A 58 -17.80 8.35 35.21
CA LEU A 58 -17.48 7.49 34.08
C LEU A 58 -17.07 8.31 32.85
N ALA A 59 -17.78 9.40 32.56
CA ALA A 59 -17.42 10.29 31.46
C ALA A 59 -16.02 10.90 31.66
N GLN A 60 -15.67 11.29 32.89
CA GLN A 60 -14.36 11.80 33.24
C GLN A 60 -13.28 10.73 33.07
N TYR A 61 -13.50 9.53 33.62
CA TYR A 61 -12.54 8.43 33.50
C TYR A 61 -12.25 8.06 32.04
N LEU A 62 -13.28 7.98 31.18
CA LEU A 62 -13.09 7.73 29.75
C LEU A 62 -12.33 8.87 29.06
N SER A 63 -12.62 10.12 29.43
CA SER A 63 -11.90 11.28 28.88
C SER A 63 -10.42 11.22 29.23
N ASP A 64 -10.08 10.90 30.48
CA ASP A 64 -8.69 10.86 30.96
C ASP A 64 -7.91 9.70 30.37
N GLU A 65 -8.55 8.53 30.20
CA GLU A 65 -7.86 7.32 29.76
C GLU A 65 -7.79 7.16 28.24
N LEU A 66 -8.82 7.56 27.51
CA LEU A 66 -8.98 7.17 26.10
C LEU A 66 -8.95 8.35 25.13
N VAL A 67 -9.60 9.47 25.45
CA VAL A 67 -9.69 10.62 24.52
C VAL A 67 -8.30 11.19 24.28
N GLY A 68 -7.89 11.26 23.01
CA GLY A 68 -6.57 11.74 22.62
C GLY A 68 -5.39 10.83 23.02
N ARG A 69 -5.66 9.61 23.52
CA ARG A 69 -4.63 8.65 23.89
C ARG A 69 -3.86 8.19 22.66
N ASN A 70 -2.54 8.33 22.66
CA ASN A 70 -1.70 7.82 21.56
C ASN A 70 -1.84 6.29 21.34
N VAL A 71 -1.90 5.84 20.09
CA VAL A 71 -2.00 4.40 19.74
C VAL A 71 -0.70 3.63 20.00
N LEU A 72 0.44 4.33 19.98
CA LEU A 72 1.76 3.84 20.33
C LEU A 72 2.47 4.90 21.20
N PRO A 73 3.49 4.55 22.00
CA PRO A 73 4.20 5.52 22.81
C PRO A 73 4.71 6.72 22.00
N GLY A 74 4.10 7.90 22.23
CA GLY A 74 4.45 9.15 21.55
C GLY A 74 3.99 9.27 20.09
N ARG A 75 3.12 8.37 19.59
CA ARG A 75 2.56 8.46 18.23
C ARG A 75 1.05 8.32 18.25
N TRP A 76 0.39 9.32 17.68
CA TRP A 76 -0.92 9.16 17.09
C TRP A 76 -0.79 8.52 15.71
N THR A 77 -1.93 8.15 15.13
CA THR A 77 -1.96 7.31 13.92
C THR A 77 -1.31 7.96 12.70
N PHE A 78 -1.34 9.29 12.56
CA PHE A 78 -0.65 9.97 11.46
C PHE A 78 0.88 9.93 11.60
N GLN A 79 1.42 10.04 12.82
CA GLN A 79 2.88 9.89 13.00
C GLN A 79 3.34 8.47 12.66
N VAL A 80 2.51 7.44 12.90
CA VAL A 80 2.82 6.07 12.47
C VAL A 80 2.94 5.99 10.94
N ILE A 81 2.05 6.65 10.20
CA ILE A 81 2.12 6.73 8.74
C ILE A 81 3.39 7.46 8.32
N ASP A 82 3.65 8.64 8.89
CA ASP A 82 4.80 9.47 8.52
C ASP A 82 6.13 8.74 8.77
N GLU A 83 6.28 8.05 9.90
CA GLU A 83 7.47 7.26 10.23
C GLU A 83 7.61 6.04 9.30
N TYR A 84 6.50 5.36 8.95
CA TYR A 84 6.53 4.24 8.00
C TYR A 84 6.94 4.70 6.59
N ASP A 85 6.39 5.82 6.15
CA ASP A 85 6.63 6.42 4.84
C ASP A 85 8.08 6.90 4.72
N ALA A 86 8.57 7.67 5.70
CA ALA A 86 9.92 8.21 5.71
C ALA A 86 11.00 7.12 5.90
N GLY A 87 10.67 6.04 6.62
CA GLY A 87 11.57 4.94 6.92
C GLY A 87 11.44 3.80 5.92
N TYR A 88 10.68 2.77 6.29
CA TYR A 88 10.67 1.47 5.61
C TYR A 88 10.21 1.59 4.15
N TYR A 89 9.11 2.31 3.90
CA TYR A 89 8.54 2.42 2.56
C TYR A 89 9.48 3.15 1.60
N ARG A 90 10.03 4.30 1.99
CA ARG A 90 11.00 5.05 1.19
C ARG A 90 12.22 4.21 0.85
N CYS A 91 12.81 3.53 1.83
CA CYS A 91 13.98 2.66 1.62
C CYS A 91 13.67 1.57 0.59
N PHE A 92 12.53 0.89 0.72
CA PHE A 92 12.13 -0.16 -0.23
C PHE A 92 11.96 0.41 -1.64
N ARG A 93 11.26 1.54 -1.79
CA ARG A 93 11.07 2.22 -3.08
C ARG A 93 12.42 2.56 -3.75
N GLU A 94 13.38 3.04 -2.98
CA GLU A 94 14.72 3.39 -3.48
C GLU A 94 15.51 2.15 -3.92
N VAL A 95 15.45 1.05 -3.15
CA VAL A 95 16.13 -0.21 -3.46
C VAL A 95 15.50 -0.93 -4.66
N GLU A 96 14.16 -1.00 -4.76
CA GLU A 96 13.48 -1.55 -5.94
C GLU A 96 13.92 -0.80 -7.19
N ARG A 97 13.92 0.55 -7.14
CA ARG A 97 14.32 1.37 -8.28
C ARG A 97 15.75 1.08 -8.69
N LEU A 98 16.66 0.99 -7.73
CA LEU A 98 18.06 0.64 -8.00
C LEU A 98 18.19 -0.71 -8.72
N VAL A 99 17.49 -1.74 -8.24
CA VAL A 99 17.50 -3.08 -8.82
C VAL A 99 16.94 -3.06 -10.24
N ARG A 100 15.78 -2.44 -10.44
CA ARG A 100 15.13 -2.34 -11.74
C ARG A 100 15.98 -1.55 -12.74
N ASP A 101 16.54 -0.42 -12.33
CA ASP A 101 17.36 0.42 -13.20
C ASP A 101 18.61 -0.33 -13.67
N ARG A 102 19.30 -1.04 -12.76
CA ARG A 102 20.51 -1.81 -13.10
C ARG A 102 20.23 -3.03 -13.98
N LEU A 103 19.15 -3.75 -13.74
CA LEU A 103 18.94 -5.07 -14.36
C LEU A 103 18.01 -5.06 -15.57
N THR A 104 17.16 -4.04 -15.70
CA THR A 104 16.16 -3.97 -16.80
C THR A 104 16.21 -2.66 -17.59
N GLY A 105 17.13 -1.75 -17.24
CA GLY A 105 17.18 -0.41 -17.83
C GLY A 105 15.98 0.44 -17.42
N GLY A 106 15.48 0.25 -16.20
CA GLY A 106 14.37 1.01 -15.64
C GLY A 106 12.99 0.57 -16.11
N ARG A 107 12.89 -0.40 -17.03
CA ARG A 107 11.62 -0.89 -17.56
C ARG A 107 10.83 -1.62 -16.48
N ARG A 108 9.55 -1.24 -16.34
CA ARG A 108 8.61 -1.88 -15.41
C ARG A 108 7.93 -3.08 -16.07
N HIS A 109 7.52 -4.04 -15.25
CA HIS A 109 6.69 -5.19 -15.64
C HIS A 109 7.25 -6.05 -16.78
N VAL A 110 8.58 -6.20 -16.86
CA VAL A 110 9.22 -6.95 -17.97
C VAL A 110 8.79 -8.42 -17.94
N TYR A 111 8.76 -9.05 -16.77
CA TYR A 111 8.38 -10.45 -16.63
C TYR A 111 6.89 -10.67 -16.95
N GLU A 112 6.02 -9.81 -16.45
CA GLU A 112 4.57 -9.85 -16.69
C GLU A 112 4.27 -9.61 -18.17
N ALA A 113 4.97 -8.68 -18.83
CA ALA A 113 4.83 -8.44 -20.26
C ALA A 113 5.22 -9.67 -21.09
N GLN A 114 6.34 -10.33 -20.76
CA GLN A 114 6.76 -11.58 -21.41
C GLN A 114 5.74 -12.70 -21.17
N LEU A 115 5.21 -12.83 -19.94
CA LEU A 115 4.19 -13.83 -19.60
C LEU A 115 2.89 -13.57 -20.33
N LYS A 116 2.47 -12.30 -20.43
CA LYS A 116 1.31 -11.88 -21.22
C LYS A 116 1.49 -12.27 -22.67
N GLU A 117 2.63 -11.92 -23.28
CA GLU A 117 2.91 -12.23 -24.69
C GLU A 117 2.80 -13.73 -24.98
N ARG A 118 3.40 -14.58 -24.15
CA ARG A 118 3.30 -16.05 -24.29
C ARG A 118 1.88 -16.61 -24.17
N ARG A 119 0.97 -15.89 -23.50
CA ARG A 119 -0.43 -16.30 -23.28
C ARG A 119 -1.38 -15.75 -24.34
N ARG A 120 -0.91 -14.89 -25.25
CA ARG A 120 -1.78 -14.31 -26.28
C ARG A 120 -2.25 -15.38 -27.26
N THR A 121 -3.47 -15.19 -27.73
CA THR A 121 -3.99 -15.95 -28.88
C THR A 121 -3.75 -15.12 -30.12
N PRO A 122 -3.05 -15.64 -31.14
CA PRO A 122 -2.86 -14.95 -32.41
C PRO A 122 -4.20 -14.51 -33.01
N ALA A 123 -4.23 -13.29 -33.58
CA ALA A 123 -5.40 -12.68 -34.22
C ALA A 123 -6.67 -12.50 -33.34
N HIS A 124 -6.62 -12.78 -32.04
CA HIS A 124 -7.76 -12.52 -31.17
C HIS A 124 -7.82 -11.03 -30.80
N PRO A 125 -8.95 -10.33 -31.03
CA PRO A 125 -8.99 -8.87 -30.95
C PRO A 125 -8.77 -8.29 -29.54
N ALA A 126 -9.02 -9.10 -28.50
CA ALA A 126 -8.75 -8.73 -27.11
C ALA A 126 -7.36 -9.18 -26.60
N HIS A 127 -6.58 -9.94 -27.38
CA HIS A 127 -5.28 -10.47 -26.97
C HIS A 127 -4.15 -9.67 -27.64
N THR A 128 -4.17 -8.35 -27.47
CA THR A 128 -3.16 -7.43 -28.02
C THR A 128 -1.92 -7.33 -27.12
N ALA A 129 -0.77 -7.01 -27.71
CA ALA A 129 0.52 -6.91 -27.01
C ALA A 129 0.47 -5.82 -25.93
N GLY A 130 -0.08 -4.67 -26.30
CA GLY A 130 -0.17 -3.49 -25.47
C GLY A 130 -1.33 -2.57 -25.88
N PRO A 131 -1.46 -1.42 -25.19
CA PRO A 131 -2.57 -0.48 -25.41
C PRO A 131 -2.64 0.05 -26.85
N ASP A 132 -1.50 0.22 -27.52
CA ASP A 132 -1.41 0.81 -28.86
C ASP A 132 -1.33 -0.22 -29.99
N ASP A 133 -1.43 -1.52 -29.67
CA ASP A 133 -1.32 -2.58 -30.66
C ASP A 133 -2.61 -2.68 -31.50
N ARG A 134 -2.49 -2.31 -32.79
CA ARG A 134 -3.59 -2.31 -33.77
C ARG A 134 -3.69 -3.59 -34.61
N SER A 135 -2.83 -4.59 -34.36
CA SER A 135 -2.79 -5.85 -35.14
C SER A 135 -4.07 -6.70 -35.07
N ALA A 136 -5.00 -6.33 -34.19
CA ALA A 136 -6.31 -6.94 -33.96
C ALA A 136 -7.46 -6.38 -34.82
N LYS A 137 -7.22 -5.32 -35.63
CA LYS A 137 -8.27 -4.59 -36.36
C LYS A 137 -8.44 -5.01 -37.83
N GLU A 138 -7.77 -6.06 -38.28
CA GLU A 138 -7.95 -6.70 -39.59
C GLU A 138 -8.58 -8.08 -39.41
#